data_AF-A0A562Q676-F1
#
_entry.id   AF-A0A562Q676-F1
#
_cell.length_a   1.000
_cell.length_b   1.000
_cell.length_c   1.000
_cell.angle_alpha   90.00
_cell.angle_beta   90.00
_cell.angle_gamma   90.00
#
_symmetry.space_group_name_H-M   'P 1'
#
loop_
_entity.id
_entity.type
_entity.pdbx_description
1 polymer ?
#
loop_
_entity_poly.entity_id
_entity_poly.type
_entity_poly.pdbx_seq_one_letter_code
_entity_poly.pdbx_strand_id
1 'polypeptide(L)' 'MNPRYDELTAQYLQVGLIYKTMLGVKDAEAYLQSVGIPGHLIYRVLHSDEHRHLLSGQSVPGTGDLHGR' A
#
# COMPACT_ATOMS: atom_id res chain seq x y z
N MET A 1 1.48 13.80 -17.99
CA MET A 1 2.31 12.98 -17.09
C MET A 1 3.41 12.35 -17.92
N ASN A 2 4.66 12.42 -17.47
CA ASN A 2 5.81 11.84 -18.17
C ASN A 2 5.99 10.40 -17.64
N PRO A 3 5.77 9.35 -18.45
CA PRO A 3 5.65 7.97 -17.95
C PRO A 3 6.90 7.46 -17.22
N ARG A 4 8.08 7.99 -17.54
CA ARG A 4 9.34 7.67 -16.83
C ARG A 4 9.35 8.13 -15.38
N TYR A 5 8.65 9.22 -15.08
CA TYR A 5 8.55 9.77 -13.74
C TYR A 5 7.63 8.90 -12.87
N ASP A 6 6.58 8.34 -13.46
CA ASP A 6 5.64 7.44 -12.79
C ASP A 6 6.30 6.10 -12.45
N GLU A 7 7.12 5.54 -13.35
CA GLU A 7 7.85 4.30 -13.12
C GLU A 7 8.90 4.43 -12.01
N LEU A 8 9.67 5.53 -12.02
CA LEU A 8 10.65 5.79 -10.96
C LEU A 8 9.97 6.01 -9.60
N THR A 9 8.83 6.71 -9.59
CA THR A 9 8.02 6.88 -8.39
C THR A 9 7.56 5.53 -7.85
N ALA A 10 7.10 4.61 -8.72
CA ALA A 10 6.68 3.28 -8.31
C ALA A 10 7.83 2.46 -7.68
N GLN A 11 9.04 2.56 -8.24
CA GLN A 11 10.21 1.88 -7.68
C GLN A 11 10.56 2.40 -6.27
N TYR A 12 10.56 3.73 -6.06
CA TYR A 12 10.79 4.29 -4.75
C TYR A 12 9.72 3.87 -3.74
N LEU A 13 8.45 3.82 -4.14
CA LEU A 13 7.37 3.34 -3.28
C LEU A 13 7.56 1.87 -2.88
N GLN A 14 8.02 1.01 -3.79
CA GLN A 14 8.34 -0.39 -3.47
C GLN A 14 9.45 -0.50 -2.43
N VAL A 15 10.53 0.28 -2.56
CA VAL A 15 11.61 0.32 -1.56
C VAL A 15 11.09 0.84 -0.21
N GLY A 16 10.22 1.86 -0.21
CA GLY A 16 9.58 2.36 1.01
C GLY A 16 8.77 1.28 1.75
N LEU A 17 8.04 0.42 1.02
CA LEU A 17 7.31 -0.71 1.62
C LEU A 17 8.24 -1.77 2.22
N ILE A 18 9.40 -1.98 1.60
CA ILE A 18 10.44 -2.87 2.12
C ILE A 18 11.00 -2.28 3.43
N TYR A 19 11.30 -0.97 3.46
CA TYR A 19 11.75 -0.28 4.68
C TYR A 19 10.71 -0.36 5.79
N LYS A 20 9.42 -0.20 5.46
CA LYS A 20 8.32 -0.34 6.42
C LYS A 20 8.34 -1.72 7.08
N THR A 21 8.59 -2.76 6.30
CA THR A 21 8.63 -4.15 6.77
C THR A 21 9.88 -4.44 7.60
N MET A 22 11.04 -3.89 7.21
CA MET A 22 12.32 -4.22 7.87
C MET A 22 12.67 -3.33 9.06
N LEU A 23 12.35 -2.04 8.99
CA LEU A 23 12.79 -1.01 9.94
C LEU A 23 11.61 -0.31 10.62
N GLY A 24 10.46 -0.28 9.96
CA GLY A 24 9.24 0.33 10.47
C GLY A 24 8.81 1.56 9.69
N VAL A 25 7.64 2.11 10.06
CA VAL A 25 6.98 3.19 9.31
C VAL A 25 7.81 4.48 9.30
N LYS A 26 8.50 4.82 10.39
CA LYS A 26 9.30 6.04 10.50
C LYS A 26 10.47 6.05 9.51
N ASP A 27 11.20 4.95 9.40
CA ASP A 27 12.33 4.83 8.48
C ASP A 27 11.87 4.79 7.01
N ALA A 28 10.72 4.16 6.75
CA ALA A 28 10.10 4.19 5.43
C ALA A 28 9.69 5.61 4.99
N GLU A 29 9.09 6.37 5.91
CA GLU A 29 8.71 7.77 5.64
C GLU A 29 9.94 8.64 5.40
N ALA A 30 10.98 8.51 6.24
CA ALA A 30 12.23 9.26 6.07
C ALA A 30 12.90 8.97 4.72
N TYR A 31 12.94 7.70 4.31
CA TYR A 31 13.44 7.31 2.99
C TYR A 31 12.64 7.96 1.85
N LEU A 32 11.32 7.82 1.86
CA LEU A 32 10.46 8.34 0.79
C LEU A 32 10.50 9.87 0.70
N GLN A 33 10.61 10.57 1.84
CA GLN A 33 10.84 12.02 1.87
C GLN A 33 12.20 12.38 1.26
N SER A 34 13.26 11.63 1.56
CA SER A 34 14.62 11.91 1.06
C SER A 34 14.76 11.77 -0.46
N VAL A 35 13.99 10.87 -1.09
CA VAL A 35 13.95 10.69 -2.56
C VAL A 35 12.89 11.57 -3.24
N GLY A 36 12.24 12.45 -2.48
CA GLY A 36 11.35 13.50 -3.00
C GLY A 36 9.92 13.04 -3.28
N ILE A 37 9.44 11.94 -2.69
CA ILE A 37 8.05 11.52 -2.86
C ILE A 37 7.11 12.49 -2.13
N PRO A 38 6.03 12.95 -2.78
CA PRO A 38 5.03 13.80 -2.14
C PRO A 38 4.38 13.14 -0.91
N GLY A 39 4.23 13.89 0.18
CA GLY A 39 3.68 13.39 1.44
C GLY A 39 2.31 12.72 1.34
N HIS A 40 1.44 13.15 0.41
CA HIS A 40 0.14 12.53 0.19
C HIS A 40 0.23 11.10 -0.39
N LEU A 41 1.27 10.79 -1.18
CA LEU A 41 1.55 9.44 -1.67
C LEU A 41 2.18 8.58 -0.57
N ILE A 42 3.09 9.17 0.21
CA ILE A 42 3.70 8.51 1.38
C ILE A 42 2.62 8.07 2.36
N TYR A 43 1.74 8.99 2.76
CA TYR A 43 0.63 8.72 3.66
C TYR A 43 -0.25 7.58 3.13
N ARG A 44 -0.65 7.68 1.85
CA ARG A 44 -1.48 6.67 1.19
C ARG A 44 -0.82 5.29 1.22
N VAL A 45 0.46 5.18 0.86
CA VAL A 45 1.14 3.88 0.72
C VAL A 45 1.50 3.27 2.08
N LEU A 46 1.94 4.07 3.04
CA LEU A 46 2.35 3.54 4.34
C LEU A 46 1.17 3.20 5.25
N HIS A 47 0.01 3.86 5.09
CA HIS A 47 -1.16 3.71 5.96
C HIS A 47 -2.38 3.06 5.27
N SER A 48 -2.30 2.69 3.99
CA SER A 48 -3.44 2.07 3.28
C SER A 48 -3.90 0.72 3.85
N ASP A 49 -3.01 -0.05 4.48
CA ASP A 49 -3.36 -1.36 5.05
C ASP A 49 -4.26 -1.24 6.28
N GLU A 50 -4.11 -0.16 7.06
CA GLU A 50 -4.94 0.13 8.22
C GLU A 50 -6.41 0.32 7.81
N HIS A 51 -6.64 0.87 6.61
CA HIS A 51 -7.98 1.05 6.04
C HIS A 51 -8.57 -0.23 5.43
N ARG A 52 -7.73 -1.18 4.98
CA ARG A 52 -8.19 -2.43 4.37
C ARG A 52 -8.69 -3.43 5.41
N HIS A 53 -8.04 -3.49 6.58
CA HIS A 53 -8.48 -4.35 7.67
C HIS A 53 -9.81 -3.87 8.29
N LEU A 54 -10.06 -2.56 8.35
CA LEU A 54 -11.35 -2.02 8.81
C LEU A 54 -12.54 -2.40 7.90
N LEU A 55 -12.29 -2.58 6.60
CA LEU A 55 -13.31 -2.99 5.61
C LEU A 55 -13.44 -4.52 5.46
N SER A 56 -12.47 -5.28 5.95
CA SER A 56 -12.47 -6.75 5.89
C SER A 56 -13.37 -7.41 6.94
N GLY A 57 -13.99 -6.62 7.83
CA GLY A 57 -15.00 -7.08 8.78
C GLY A 57 -16.41 -7.25 8.20
N GLN A 58 -16.64 -6.93 6.92
CA GLN A 58 -17.88 -7.29 6.23
C GLN A 58 -17.72 -8.66 5.57
N SER A 59 -17.97 -9.69 6.38
CA SER A 59 -18.19 -11.06 5.93
C SER A 59 -19.28 -11.06 4.86
N VAL A 60 -18.90 -11.33 3.61
CA VAL A 60 -19.85 -11.64 2.53
C VAL A 60 -20.59 -12.93 2.92
N PRO A 61 -21.93 -12.94 3.05
CA PRO A 61 -22.66 -14.17 3.36
C PRO A 61 -22.58 -15.10 2.15
N GLY A 62 -22.12 -16.33 2.40
CA GLY A 62 -21.82 -17.31 1.37
C GLY A 62 -23.02 -17.70 0.52
N THR A 63 -22.85 -17.63 -0.80
CA THR A 63 -23.74 -18.27 -1.76
C THR A 63 -23.33 -19.74 -1.86
N GLY A 64 -23.79 -20.54 -0.91
CA GLY A 64 -23.75 -22.00 -1.00
C GLY A 64 -24.98 -22.49 -1.73
N ASP A 65 -24.92 -22.57 -3.06
CA ASP A 65 -25.92 -23.30 -3.84
C ASP A 65 -25.35 -24.65 -4.28
N LEU A 66 -25.88 -25.69 -3.64
CA LEU A 66 -25.67 -27.10 -3.92
C LEU A 66 -26.33 -27.43 -5.27
N HIS A 67 -25.54 -27.89 -6.25
CA HIS A 67 -26.08 -28.62 -7.39
C HIS A 67 -25.40 -29.99 -7.48
N GLY A 68 -25.96 -30.94 -6.74
CA GLY A 68 -25.80 -32.36 -7.00
C GLY A 68 -26.89 -32.82 -7.95
N ARG A 69 -26.49 -33.39 -9.08
CA ARG A 69 -27.26 -34.35 -9.86
C ARG A 69 -26.33 -35.49 -10.22
#